data_AF-A0A3A0DBE2-F1
#
_entry.id   AF-A0A3A0DBE2-F1
#
_cell.length_a   1.000
_cell.length_b   1.000
_cell.length_c   1.000
_cell.angle_alpha   90.00
_cell.angle_beta   90.00
_cell.angle_gamma   90.00
#
_symmetry.space_group_name_H-M   'P 1'
#
loop_
_entity.id
_entity.type
_entity.pdbx_description
1 polymer ?
#
loop_
_entity_poly.entity_id
_entity_poly.type
_entity_poly.pdbx_seq_one_letter_code
_entity_poly.pdbx_strand_id
1 'polypeptide(L)'
;MWIDPELDLYVIFLSNRLHPDGEGSVNPLAGRIGAIAAAAISERARRGALAAKDSTQDAQKYAPADAEELRPLAGSAANGPSSGPSAAAHATQETLTGIDVLVRDGFEPLRGKRVGLITNHTGLSRDGRRTIDLLYAARDMELVALFSPEHGIAGKLDQEGIGDQVDAATGLKVYSLYDGPNRRPKAEQLKGIDTLAFDIQDVGARFYTYISTMAWAMEAAAEHGLKFVVLDRPNPIGGAAVEGPIADAGRESFVGFHTIPLRHGMTVGELAAMYRAERALNVDLEVIRCQGWR
;
A
#
# COMPACT_ATOMS: atom_id res chain seq x y z
N MET A 1 10.78 -0.82 2.07
CA MET A 1 9.71 -1.81 1.88
C MET A 1 9.77 -2.26 0.44
N TRP A 2 9.71 -3.56 0.18
CA TRP A 2 9.67 -4.14 -1.16
C TRP A 2 8.48 -5.10 -1.22
N ILE A 3 7.68 -5.03 -2.29
CA ILE A 3 6.47 -5.83 -2.47
C ILE A 3 6.50 -6.38 -3.89
N ASP A 4 6.26 -7.67 -4.03
CA ASP A 4 6.08 -8.38 -5.29
C ASP A 4 4.69 -9.04 -5.29
N PRO A 5 3.69 -8.40 -5.94
CA PRO A 5 2.33 -8.92 -5.99
C PRO A 5 2.20 -10.21 -6.80
N GLU A 6 3.08 -10.45 -7.79
CA GLU A 6 3.03 -11.67 -8.62
C GLU A 6 3.44 -12.89 -7.81
N LEU A 7 4.35 -12.69 -6.85
CA LEU A 7 4.86 -13.73 -5.97
C LEU A 7 4.18 -13.79 -4.59
N ASP A 8 3.15 -12.95 -4.36
CA ASP A 8 2.47 -12.78 -3.07
C ASP A 8 3.46 -12.57 -1.90
N LEU A 9 4.38 -11.63 -2.09
CA LEU A 9 5.53 -11.45 -1.22
C LEU A 9 5.77 -9.99 -0.86
N TYR A 10 6.13 -9.74 0.39
CA TYR A 10 6.65 -8.45 0.81
C TYR A 10 7.79 -8.58 1.83
N VAL A 11 8.74 -7.64 1.77
CA VAL A 11 9.85 -7.48 2.70
C VAL A 11 9.80 -6.07 3.28
N ILE A 12 9.63 -6.00 4.60
CA ILE A 12 9.70 -4.76 5.36
C ILE A 12 11.00 -4.79 6.16
N PHE A 13 11.95 -3.96 5.75
CA PHE A 13 13.17 -3.70 6.51
C PHE A 13 13.06 -2.34 7.17
N LEU A 14 12.96 -2.34 8.50
CA LEU A 14 13.00 -1.13 9.32
C LEU A 14 14.35 -1.08 10.00
N SER A 15 15.13 -0.05 9.72
CA SER A 15 16.39 0.21 10.42
C SER A 15 16.43 1.66 10.88
N ASN A 16 17.03 1.90 12.03
CA ASN A 16 17.26 3.25 12.53
C ASN A 16 18.77 3.45 12.67
N ARG A 17 19.27 4.60 12.22
CA ARG A 17 20.66 5.00 12.44
C ARG A 17 20.75 5.85 13.70
N LEU A 18 20.83 5.18 14.84
CA LEU A 18 21.10 5.82 16.14
C LEU A 18 22.60 5.86 16.49
N HIS A 19 23.49 5.62 15.53
CA HIS A 19 24.93 5.59 15.81
C HIS A 19 25.47 7.02 16.02
N PRO A 20 26.31 7.28 17.03
CA PRO A 20 26.62 8.64 17.51
C PRO A 20 27.37 9.54 16.53
N ASP A 21 28.04 8.95 15.55
CA ASP A 21 28.87 9.63 14.55
C ASP A 21 28.09 10.08 13.31
N GLY A 22 26.84 9.61 13.11
CA GLY A 22 26.02 9.96 11.96
C GLY A 22 26.49 9.36 10.62
N GLU A 23 27.61 8.64 10.60
CA GLU A 23 28.27 8.13 9.40
C GLU A 23 27.76 6.74 8.98
N GLY A 24 27.90 6.40 7.68
CA GLY A 24 27.48 5.10 7.07
C GLY A 24 26.31 5.15 6.06
N SER A 25 25.79 4.00 5.63
CA SER A 25 24.53 3.89 4.87
C SER A 25 23.90 2.52 5.13
N VAL A 26 22.59 2.48 5.34
CA VAL A 26 21.84 1.22 5.50
C VAL A 26 21.48 0.61 4.15
N ASN A 27 21.61 1.35 3.05
CA ASN A 27 21.22 0.91 1.71
C ASN A 27 21.94 -0.38 1.27
N PRO A 28 23.26 -0.55 1.49
CA PRO A 28 23.92 -1.83 1.19
C PRO A 28 23.36 -3.01 1.99
N LEU A 29 23.01 -2.79 3.27
CA LEU A 29 22.42 -3.82 4.11
C LEU A 29 21.00 -4.17 3.65
N ALA A 30 20.18 -3.15 3.37
CA ALA A 30 18.85 -3.33 2.82
C ALA A 30 18.88 -4.11 1.49
N GLY A 31 19.81 -3.77 0.59
CA GLY A 31 20.02 -4.49 -0.67
C GLY A 31 20.40 -5.97 -0.46
N ARG A 32 21.28 -6.26 0.50
CA ARG A 32 21.62 -7.66 0.85
C ARG A 32 20.43 -8.43 1.41
N ILE A 33 19.64 -7.82 2.30
CA ILE A 33 18.44 -8.44 2.86
C ILE A 33 17.42 -8.71 1.74
N GLY A 34 17.20 -7.76 0.84
CA GLY A 34 16.35 -7.94 -0.34
C GLY A 34 16.82 -9.10 -1.23
N ALA A 35 18.12 -9.17 -1.52
CA ALA A 35 18.70 -10.25 -2.32
C ALA A 35 18.54 -11.63 -1.64
N ILE A 36 18.74 -11.72 -0.32
CA ILE A 36 18.54 -12.96 0.45
C ILE A 36 17.06 -13.38 0.41
N ALA A 37 16.14 -12.44 0.62
CA ALA A 37 14.71 -12.72 0.57
C ALA A 37 14.28 -13.25 -0.80
N ALA A 38 14.73 -12.61 -1.89
CA ALA A 38 14.45 -13.05 -3.26
C ALA A 38 15.05 -14.45 -3.55
N ALA A 39 16.28 -14.71 -3.10
CA ALA A 39 16.95 -15.99 -3.28
C ALA A 39 16.23 -17.14 -2.55
N ALA A 40 15.76 -16.91 -1.32
CA ALA A 40 15.07 -17.93 -0.53
C ALA A 40 13.78 -18.43 -1.21
N ILE A 41 13.15 -17.55 -1.99
CA ILE A 41 11.88 -17.82 -2.67
C ILE A 41 12.09 -18.54 -3.98
N SER A 42 13.14 -18.15 -4.71
CA SER A 42 13.58 -18.87 -5.91
C SER A 42 13.87 -20.34 -5.58
N GLU A 43 14.51 -20.60 -4.44
CA GLU A 43 14.78 -21.97 -3.96
C GLU A 43 13.51 -22.69 -3.50
N ARG A 44 12.55 -22.01 -2.84
CA ARG A 44 11.26 -22.60 -2.46
C ARG A 44 10.41 -22.98 -3.68
N ALA A 45 10.33 -22.11 -4.68
CA ALA A 45 9.65 -22.38 -5.95
C ALA A 45 10.31 -23.55 -6.69
N ARG A 46 11.66 -23.61 -6.69
CA ARG A 46 12.42 -24.72 -7.29
C ARG A 46 12.16 -26.05 -6.58
N ARG A 47 12.11 -26.06 -5.24
CA ARG A 47 11.80 -27.27 -4.44
C ARG A 47 10.37 -27.75 -4.63
N GLY A 48 9.40 -26.83 -4.72
CA GLY A 48 8.01 -27.17 -5.03
C GLY A 48 7.86 -27.82 -6.42
N ALA A 49 8.57 -27.29 -7.42
CA ALA A 49 8.61 -27.86 -8.76
C ALA A 49 9.31 -29.23 -8.84
N LEU A 50 10.32 -29.49 -8.00
CA LEU A 50 10.94 -30.82 -7.89
C LEU A 50 10.00 -31.82 -7.19
N ALA A 51 9.35 -31.44 -6.08
CA ALA A 51 8.43 -32.31 -5.36
C ALA A 51 7.20 -32.72 -6.20
N ALA A 52 6.71 -31.81 -7.06
CA ALA A 52 5.63 -32.11 -8.02
C ALA A 52 6.08 -33.03 -9.17
N LYS A 53 7.39 -33.10 -9.47
CA LYS A 53 7.94 -34.03 -10.47
C LYS A 53 8.16 -35.43 -9.89
N ASP A 54 8.57 -35.53 -8.63
CA ASP A 54 8.74 -36.82 -7.94
C ASP A 54 7.39 -37.54 -7.73
N SER A 55 6.30 -36.81 -7.45
CA SER A 55 4.96 -37.41 -7.32
C SER A 55 4.36 -37.90 -8.64
N THR A 56 4.86 -37.42 -9.78
CA THR A 56 4.43 -37.91 -11.12
C THR A 56 5.24 -39.09 -11.64
N GLN A 57 6.39 -39.42 -11.04
CA GLN A 57 7.20 -40.57 -11.45
C GLN A 57 6.81 -41.89 -10.77
N ASP A 58 6.15 -41.85 -9.60
CA ASP A 58 5.68 -43.05 -8.90
C ASP A 58 4.31 -43.58 -9.42
N ALA A 59 3.56 -42.77 -10.19
CA ALA A 59 2.27 -43.16 -10.76
C ALA A 59 2.37 -43.94 -12.10
N GLN A 60 3.59 -44.18 -12.62
CA GLN A 60 3.81 -44.81 -13.93
C GLN A 60 4.42 -46.22 -13.88
N LYS A 61 4.33 -46.95 -12.76
CA LYS A 61 4.96 -48.29 -12.64
C LYS A 61 4.03 -49.49 -12.44
N TYR A 62 2.71 -49.34 -12.41
CA TYR A 62 1.80 -50.50 -12.47
C TYR A 62 0.57 -50.18 -13.32
N ALA A 63 0.58 -50.64 -14.57
CA ALA A 63 -0.63 -50.88 -15.33
C ALA A 63 -0.75 -52.41 -15.51
N PRO A 64 -1.82 -53.07 -15.03
CA PRO A 64 -2.16 -54.39 -15.53
C PRO A 64 -3.04 -54.26 -16.77
N ALA A 65 -2.76 -55.12 -17.74
CA ALA A 65 -3.58 -55.31 -18.93
C ALA A 65 -4.83 -56.14 -18.57
N ASP A 66 -5.97 -55.64 -19.06
CA ASP A 66 -7.17 -56.33 -19.56
C ASP A 66 -7.86 -57.40 -18.69
N ALA A 67 -9.09 -57.12 -18.22
CA ALA A 67 -10.27 -58.01 -18.34
C ALA A 67 -11.53 -57.40 -17.69
N GLU A 68 -12.68 -57.74 -18.27
CA GLU A 68 -14.05 -57.29 -18.01
C GLU A 68 -14.66 -57.61 -16.63
N GLU A 69 -15.76 -56.89 -16.38
CA GLU A 69 -17.00 -57.29 -15.67
C GLU A 69 -17.19 -57.04 -14.15
N LEU A 70 -18.42 -56.56 -13.87
CA LEU A 70 -19.23 -56.59 -12.63
C LEU A 70 -19.24 -55.37 -11.68
N ARG A 71 -20.47 -54.93 -11.38
CA ARG A 71 -20.89 -53.79 -10.53
C ARG A 71 -20.90 -54.17 -9.02
N PRO A 72 -21.46 -53.31 -8.12
CA PRO A 72 -20.77 -52.72 -6.97
C PRO A 72 -21.03 -53.45 -5.63
N LEU A 73 -20.09 -53.40 -4.68
CA LEU A 73 -20.36 -53.79 -3.30
C LEU A 73 -19.70 -52.83 -2.30
N ALA A 74 -20.55 -52.34 -1.40
CA ALA A 74 -20.22 -51.55 -0.23
C ALA A 74 -19.29 -52.31 0.72
N GLY A 75 -18.40 -51.58 1.40
CA GLY A 75 -17.48 -52.14 2.38
C GLY A 75 -16.88 -51.06 3.27
N SER A 76 -17.60 -50.81 4.36
CA SER A 76 -17.19 -50.12 5.58
C SER A 76 -15.70 -50.30 5.95
N ALA A 77 -15.00 -49.19 6.18
CA ALA A 77 -13.88 -49.15 7.12
C ALA A 77 -13.91 -47.82 7.88
N ALA A 78 -14.45 -47.91 9.09
CA ALA A 78 -14.51 -46.85 10.06
C ALA A 78 -13.10 -46.42 10.48
N ASN A 79 -12.80 -45.12 10.36
CA ASN A 79 -11.85 -44.46 11.24
C ASN A 79 -12.64 -43.36 11.97
N GLY A 80 -12.82 -43.56 13.27
CA GLY A 80 -13.58 -42.66 14.14
C GLY A 80 -12.93 -41.28 14.26
N PRO A 81 -13.70 -40.24 14.63
CA PRO A 81 -13.17 -38.90 14.74
C PRO A 81 -12.36 -38.78 16.04
N SER A 82 -11.07 -38.53 15.93
CA SER A 82 -10.32 -37.90 17.02
C SER A 82 -10.74 -36.43 17.08
N SER A 83 -11.70 -36.12 17.95
CA SER A 83 -12.11 -34.76 18.27
C SER A 83 -11.02 -34.06 19.10
N GLY A 84 -10.00 -33.54 18.42
CA GLY A 84 -9.25 -32.39 18.95
C GLY A 84 -10.11 -31.13 18.86
N PRO A 85 -9.92 -30.13 19.74
CA PRO A 85 -10.66 -28.88 19.62
C PRO A 85 -10.38 -28.31 18.24
N SER A 86 -11.42 -28.24 17.40
CA SER A 86 -11.40 -27.55 16.13
C SER A 86 -10.90 -26.15 16.43
N ALA A 87 -9.66 -25.84 16.03
CA ALA A 87 -9.23 -24.47 15.84
C ALA A 87 -10.31 -23.87 14.94
N ALA A 88 -11.15 -23.02 15.52
CA ALA A 88 -12.08 -22.23 14.73
C ALA A 88 -11.20 -21.58 13.68
N ALA A 89 -11.38 -21.97 12.42
CA ALA A 89 -10.77 -21.28 11.32
C ALA A 89 -11.20 -19.83 11.50
N HIS A 90 -10.26 -18.98 11.93
CA HIS A 90 -10.42 -17.55 11.73
C HIS A 90 -10.56 -17.44 10.22
N ALA A 91 -11.80 -17.36 9.74
CA ALA A 91 -12.06 -16.92 8.38
C ALA A 91 -11.29 -15.61 8.28
N THR A 92 -10.17 -15.63 7.56
CA THR A 92 -9.33 -14.47 7.33
C THR A 92 -10.23 -13.46 6.65
N GLN A 93 -10.76 -12.53 7.42
CA GLN A 93 -11.68 -11.54 6.89
C GLN A 93 -10.83 -10.71 5.94
N GLU A 94 -11.13 -10.86 4.66
CA GLU A 94 -10.36 -10.27 3.58
C GLU A 94 -10.40 -8.74 3.68
N THR A 95 -9.25 -8.10 3.87
CA THR A 95 -9.15 -6.64 3.96
C THR A 95 -9.26 -6.00 2.57
N LEU A 96 -10.18 -5.04 2.43
CA LEU A 96 -10.28 -4.15 1.26
C LEU A 96 -9.63 -2.81 1.59
N THR A 97 -8.74 -2.34 0.72
CA THR A 97 -8.15 -1.00 0.81
C THR A 97 -9.14 0.08 0.37
N GLY A 98 -8.84 1.35 0.62
CA GLY A 98 -9.70 2.46 0.23
C GLY A 98 -10.00 2.49 -1.27
N ILE A 99 -9.04 2.15 -2.14
CA ILE A 99 -9.29 2.06 -3.59
C ILE A 99 -10.22 0.89 -3.93
N ASP A 100 -10.09 -0.26 -3.26
CA ASP A 100 -10.99 -1.40 -3.50
C ASP A 100 -12.44 -1.07 -3.10
N VAL A 101 -12.60 -0.39 -1.96
CA VAL A 101 -13.89 0.10 -1.47
C VAL A 101 -14.48 1.14 -2.43
N LEU A 102 -13.68 2.11 -2.88
CA LEU A 102 -14.12 3.14 -3.81
C LEU A 102 -14.60 2.55 -5.15
N VAL A 103 -13.87 1.57 -5.69
CA VAL A 103 -14.23 0.88 -6.94
C VAL A 103 -15.53 0.11 -6.76
N ARG A 104 -15.66 -0.67 -5.67
CA ARG A 104 -16.89 -1.41 -5.34
C ARG A 104 -18.11 -0.50 -5.27
N ASP A 105 -17.94 0.68 -4.68
CA ASP A 105 -19.02 1.65 -4.46
C ASP A 105 -19.22 2.61 -5.65
N GLY A 106 -18.58 2.33 -6.79
CA GLY A 106 -18.81 3.06 -8.04
C GLY A 106 -18.34 4.52 -8.02
N PHE A 107 -17.24 4.79 -7.31
CA PHE A 107 -16.58 6.10 -7.24
C PHE A 107 -17.47 7.25 -6.73
N GLU A 108 -18.54 6.94 -6.00
CA GLU A 108 -19.56 7.92 -5.58
C GLU A 108 -18.98 9.20 -4.93
N PRO A 109 -18.00 9.12 -4.00
CA PRO A 109 -17.39 10.30 -3.37
C PRO A 109 -16.70 11.29 -4.31
N LEU A 110 -16.36 10.85 -5.54
CA LEU A 110 -15.64 11.60 -6.56
C LEU A 110 -16.53 12.00 -7.74
N ARG A 111 -17.83 11.66 -7.73
CA ARG A 111 -18.73 11.90 -8.84
C ARG A 111 -18.87 13.38 -9.18
N GLY A 112 -18.75 13.72 -10.46
CA GLY A 112 -18.82 15.06 -11.01
C GLY A 112 -17.65 15.96 -10.64
N LYS A 113 -16.55 15.40 -10.10
CA LYS A 113 -15.37 16.16 -9.66
C LYS A 113 -14.23 16.05 -10.66
N ARG A 114 -13.46 17.13 -10.79
CA ARG A 114 -12.11 17.09 -11.36
C ARG A 114 -11.12 16.77 -10.25
N VAL A 115 -10.44 15.64 -10.37
CA VAL A 115 -9.63 15.06 -9.32
C VAL A 115 -8.16 15.17 -9.66
N GLY A 116 -7.38 15.65 -8.68
CA GLY A 116 -5.94 15.47 -8.64
C GLY A 116 -5.59 14.28 -7.75
N LEU A 117 -4.73 13.38 -8.20
CA LEU A 117 -4.35 12.20 -7.43
C LEU A 117 -2.90 12.30 -6.93
N ILE A 118 -2.73 12.25 -5.61
CA ILE A 118 -1.45 12.09 -4.93
C ILE A 118 -1.20 10.59 -4.73
N THR A 119 -0.26 10.03 -5.49
CA THR A 119 -0.02 8.58 -5.50
C THR A 119 1.45 8.27 -5.83
N ASN A 120 1.84 7.01 -5.66
CA ASN A 120 3.07 6.45 -6.23
C ASN A 120 2.81 5.01 -6.69
N HIS A 121 3.88 4.24 -6.91
CA HIS A 121 3.83 2.84 -7.35
C HIS A 121 3.10 1.89 -6.39
N THR A 122 2.86 2.29 -5.13
CA THR A 122 2.11 1.50 -4.15
C THR A 122 0.60 1.67 -4.26
N GLY A 123 0.14 2.68 -5.03
CA GLY A 123 -1.26 2.95 -5.33
C GLY A 123 -1.85 1.90 -6.25
N LEU A 124 -2.02 0.68 -5.72
CA LEU A 124 -2.57 -0.48 -6.40
C LEU A 124 -3.82 -0.97 -5.66
N SER A 125 -4.79 -1.43 -6.44
CA SER A 125 -5.93 -2.20 -5.95
C SER A 125 -5.54 -3.67 -5.74
N ARG A 126 -6.43 -4.45 -5.13
CA ARG A 126 -6.22 -5.87 -4.82
C ARG A 126 -5.86 -6.71 -6.06
N ASP A 127 -6.39 -6.37 -7.23
CA ASP A 127 -6.10 -7.10 -8.47
C ASP A 127 -4.84 -6.60 -9.19
N GLY A 128 -4.06 -5.72 -8.55
CA GLY A 128 -2.82 -5.19 -9.08
C GLY A 128 -2.99 -4.01 -10.05
N ARG A 129 -4.22 -3.56 -10.32
CA ARG A 129 -4.43 -2.36 -11.16
C ARG A 129 -4.05 -1.09 -10.42
N ARG A 130 -3.40 -0.16 -11.13
CA ARG A 130 -3.00 1.15 -10.60
C ARG A 130 -4.24 2.00 -10.31
N THR A 131 -4.24 2.71 -9.20
CA THR A 131 -5.27 3.69 -8.85
C THR A 131 -5.41 4.77 -9.93
N ILE A 132 -4.30 5.15 -10.56
CA ILE A 132 -4.28 6.05 -11.72
C ILE A 132 -5.21 5.54 -12.83
N ASP A 133 -5.03 4.28 -13.24
CA ASP A 133 -5.79 3.68 -14.35
C ASP A 133 -7.27 3.51 -14.00
N LEU A 134 -7.55 3.15 -12.75
CA LEU A 134 -8.91 2.98 -12.23
C LEU A 134 -9.68 4.31 -12.24
N LEU A 135 -9.08 5.38 -11.73
CA LEU A 135 -9.71 6.70 -11.71
C LEU A 135 -9.80 7.30 -13.12
N TYR A 136 -8.77 7.13 -13.96
CA TYR A 136 -8.79 7.64 -15.34
C TYR A 136 -9.88 6.98 -16.20
N ALA A 137 -10.19 5.70 -15.95
CA ALA A 137 -11.23 4.98 -16.68
C ALA A 137 -12.67 5.24 -16.16
N ALA A 138 -12.82 5.92 -15.01
CA ALA A 138 -14.13 6.21 -14.44
C ALA A 138 -14.89 7.25 -15.30
N ARG A 139 -16.18 7.02 -15.54
CA ARG A 139 -16.98 7.83 -16.48
C ARG A 139 -17.60 9.09 -15.87
N ASP A 140 -17.93 9.03 -14.59
CA ASP A 140 -18.69 10.08 -13.92
C ASP A 140 -17.79 11.03 -13.10
N MET A 141 -16.50 11.07 -13.40
CA MET A 141 -15.51 11.98 -12.82
C MET A 141 -14.36 12.19 -13.81
N GLU A 142 -13.49 13.16 -13.55
CA GLU A 142 -12.35 13.45 -14.44
C GLU A 142 -11.05 13.47 -13.64
N LEU A 143 -10.10 12.58 -13.96
CA LEU A 143 -8.74 12.64 -13.42
C LEU A 143 -7.91 13.62 -14.25
N VAL A 144 -7.53 14.75 -13.68
CA VAL A 144 -6.92 15.88 -14.44
C VAL A 144 -5.43 16.08 -14.19
N ALA A 145 -4.92 15.63 -13.05
CA ALA A 145 -3.51 15.80 -12.68
C ALA A 145 -3.04 14.72 -11.71
N LEU A 146 -1.75 14.42 -11.76
CA LEU A 146 -1.07 13.50 -10.85
C LEU A 146 -0.03 14.26 -10.03
N PHE A 147 0.16 13.85 -8.79
CA PHE A 147 1.13 14.41 -7.87
C PHE A 147 1.95 13.27 -7.26
N SER A 148 3.27 13.35 -7.38
CA SER A 148 4.18 12.33 -6.86
C SER A 148 5.03 12.89 -5.73
N PRO A 149 5.26 12.13 -4.64
CA PRO A 149 6.28 12.45 -3.64
C PRO A 149 7.70 12.14 -4.17
N GLU A 150 8.63 11.85 -3.26
CA GLU A 150 10.09 11.72 -3.40
C GLU A 150 10.64 10.84 -4.53
N HIS A 151 10.02 9.68 -4.83
CA HIS A 151 10.63 8.67 -5.73
C HIS A 151 10.01 8.60 -7.14
N GLY A 152 9.25 9.64 -7.52
CA GLY A 152 8.48 9.62 -8.76
C GLY A 152 7.33 8.60 -8.74
N ILE A 153 6.42 8.71 -9.71
CA ILE A 153 5.18 7.94 -9.71
C ILE A 153 5.40 6.43 -9.91
N ALA A 154 6.51 6.05 -10.57
CA ALA A 154 6.87 4.66 -10.86
C ALA A 154 7.85 4.04 -9.84
N GLY A 155 8.37 4.80 -8.86
CA GLY A 155 9.32 4.30 -7.86
C GLY A 155 10.68 3.82 -8.40
N LYS A 156 10.98 4.08 -9.68
CA LYS A 156 12.22 3.64 -10.36
C LYS A 156 13.36 4.65 -10.27
N LEU A 157 13.09 5.84 -9.75
CA LEU A 157 14.02 6.95 -9.74
C LEU A 157 14.46 7.18 -8.29
N ASP A 158 15.64 6.67 -7.94
CA ASP A 158 16.29 6.88 -6.65
C ASP A 158 17.29 8.04 -6.77
N GLN A 159 16.79 9.21 -7.20
CA GLN A 159 17.56 10.43 -7.40
C GLN A 159 16.74 11.65 -6.97
N GLU A 160 17.36 12.62 -6.31
CA GLU A 160 16.76 13.93 -6.03
C GLU A 160 16.56 14.72 -7.34
N GLY A 161 15.63 15.69 -7.35
CA GLY A 161 15.42 16.58 -8.50
C GLY A 161 14.62 15.97 -9.66
N ILE A 162 13.76 14.99 -9.35
CA ILE A 162 12.81 14.47 -10.32
C ILE A 162 11.73 15.54 -10.54
N GLY A 163 11.93 16.35 -11.58
CA GLY A 163 10.97 17.36 -12.00
C GLY A 163 9.67 16.76 -12.55
N ASP A 164 8.78 17.65 -13.02
CA ASP A 164 7.49 17.24 -13.55
C ASP A 164 7.62 16.27 -14.74
N GLN A 165 6.76 15.24 -14.75
CA GLN A 165 6.73 14.20 -15.78
C GLN A 165 5.37 14.15 -16.48
N VAL A 166 5.21 13.20 -17.39
CA VAL A 166 3.94 12.81 -18.01
C VAL A 166 3.77 11.32 -17.79
N ASP A 167 2.61 10.89 -17.29
CA ASP A 167 2.30 9.45 -17.21
C ASP A 167 2.06 8.92 -18.62
N ALA A 168 2.81 7.89 -19.00
CA ALA A 168 2.82 7.39 -20.37
C ALA A 168 1.50 6.72 -20.79
N ALA A 169 0.71 6.20 -19.85
CA ALA A 169 -0.53 5.50 -20.16
C ALA A 169 -1.71 6.46 -20.34
N THR A 170 -1.77 7.50 -19.51
CA THR A 170 -2.90 8.45 -19.45
C THR A 170 -2.60 9.78 -20.16
N GLY A 171 -1.32 10.10 -20.38
CA GLY A 171 -0.89 11.40 -20.91
C GLY A 171 -1.00 12.55 -19.89
N LEU A 172 -1.37 12.26 -18.64
CA LEU A 172 -1.56 13.28 -17.61
C LEU A 172 -0.23 13.84 -17.11
N LYS A 173 -0.24 15.12 -16.76
CA LYS A 173 0.89 15.79 -16.11
C LYS A 173 1.08 15.22 -14.70
N VAL A 174 2.33 14.89 -14.37
CA VAL A 174 2.77 14.46 -13.04
C VAL A 174 3.59 15.57 -12.42
N TYR A 175 3.08 16.20 -11.37
CA TYR A 175 3.79 17.22 -10.61
C TYR A 175 4.63 16.58 -9.51
N SER A 176 5.89 16.97 -9.40
CA SER A 176 6.73 16.58 -8.27
C SER A 176 6.38 17.42 -7.04
N LEU A 177 6.03 16.74 -5.95
CA LEU A 177 5.87 17.36 -4.64
C LEU A 177 7.17 17.34 -3.85
N TYR A 178 8.26 16.76 -4.36
CA TYR A 178 9.52 16.70 -3.62
C TYR A 178 10.38 17.96 -3.80
N ASP A 179 10.27 18.61 -4.95
CA ASP A 179 11.08 19.74 -5.32
C ASP A 179 10.52 21.07 -4.80
N GLY A 180 11.39 21.87 -4.17
CA GLY A 180 11.09 23.21 -3.67
C GLY A 180 10.92 23.30 -2.14
N PRO A 181 10.77 24.52 -1.60
CA PRO A 181 10.87 24.76 -0.16
C PRO A 181 9.75 24.12 0.68
N ASN A 182 8.57 23.89 0.08
CA ASN A 182 7.36 23.56 0.85
C ASN A 182 6.75 22.19 0.53
N ARG A 183 7.39 21.36 -0.31
CA ARG A 183 7.00 19.99 -0.73
C ARG A 183 5.48 19.71 -0.78
N ARG A 184 4.72 20.65 -1.34
CA ARG A 184 3.25 20.70 -1.38
C ARG A 184 2.74 21.20 -2.74
N PRO A 185 1.51 20.87 -3.16
CA PRO A 185 0.94 21.38 -4.39
C PRO A 185 0.93 22.92 -4.42
N LYS A 186 1.35 23.51 -5.55
CA LYS A 186 1.33 24.96 -5.77
C LYS A 186 -0.07 25.40 -6.24
N ALA A 187 -0.44 26.65 -5.96
CA ALA A 187 -1.74 27.21 -6.36
C ALA A 187 -2.01 27.04 -7.86
N GLU A 188 -1.00 27.20 -8.71
CA GLU A 188 -1.11 27.03 -10.15
C GLU A 188 -1.39 25.58 -10.56
N GLN A 189 -0.84 24.61 -9.83
CA GLN A 189 -1.04 23.18 -10.06
C GLN A 189 -2.43 22.70 -9.59
N LEU A 190 -3.07 23.47 -8.70
CA LEU A 190 -4.42 23.20 -8.20
C LEU A 190 -5.52 23.83 -9.05
N LYS A 191 -5.18 24.64 -10.06
CA LYS A 191 -6.17 25.28 -10.93
C LYS A 191 -6.98 24.24 -11.69
N GLY A 192 -8.30 24.29 -11.53
CA GLY A 192 -9.20 23.37 -12.20
C GLY A 192 -9.32 22.00 -11.53
N ILE A 193 -8.81 21.85 -10.32
CA ILE A 193 -9.04 20.68 -9.46
C ILE A 193 -10.11 21.06 -8.44
N ASP A 194 -11.09 20.18 -8.22
CA ASP A 194 -12.14 20.35 -7.22
C ASP A 194 -11.91 19.44 -6.00
N THR A 195 -11.15 18.35 -6.18
CA THR A 195 -10.87 17.36 -5.14
C THR A 195 -9.46 16.79 -5.29
N LEU A 196 -8.70 16.76 -4.19
CA LEU A 196 -7.45 16.00 -4.12
C LEU A 196 -7.73 14.64 -3.48
N ALA A 197 -7.28 13.57 -4.14
CA ALA A 197 -7.29 12.22 -3.60
C ALA A 197 -5.88 11.81 -3.18
N PHE A 198 -5.72 11.12 -2.06
CA PHE A 198 -4.46 10.56 -1.58
C PHE A 198 -4.55 9.04 -1.51
N ASP A 199 -3.62 8.34 -2.18
CA ASP A 199 -3.54 6.88 -2.17
C ASP A 199 -2.07 6.40 -2.19
N ILE A 200 -1.47 6.25 -1.01
CA ILE A 200 -0.09 5.80 -0.86
C ILE A 200 0.02 4.87 0.35
N GLN A 201 0.72 3.74 0.19
CA GLN A 201 1.04 2.85 1.30
C GLN A 201 2.17 3.44 2.15
N ASP A 202 1.83 3.81 3.39
CA ASP A 202 2.78 4.17 4.44
C ASP A 202 3.36 2.93 5.16
N VAL A 203 4.40 3.11 5.98
CA VAL A 203 5.07 2.03 6.73
C VAL A 203 4.79 2.02 8.25
N GLY A 204 4.03 2.99 8.76
CA GLY A 204 3.67 3.11 10.17
C GLY A 204 4.71 3.85 11.04
N ALA A 205 5.63 4.59 10.40
CA ALA A 205 6.73 5.27 11.08
C ALA A 205 6.74 6.77 10.82
N ARG A 206 6.87 7.59 11.86
CA ARG A 206 6.78 9.07 11.80
C ARG A 206 7.69 9.72 10.77
N PHE A 207 8.90 9.19 10.61
CA PHE A 207 9.92 9.74 9.72
C PHE A 207 9.80 9.25 8.27
N TYR A 208 8.81 8.41 7.97
CA TYR A 208 8.46 8.10 6.60
C TYR A 208 7.55 9.19 6.05
N THR A 209 8.01 9.90 5.04
CA THR A 209 7.57 11.26 4.74
C THR A 209 6.26 11.36 3.97
N TYR A 210 5.64 10.23 3.59
CA TYR A 210 4.37 10.23 2.87
C TYR A 210 3.22 10.82 3.70
N ILE A 211 3.21 10.58 5.01
CA ILE A 211 2.22 11.19 5.91
C ILE A 211 2.42 12.70 6.04
N SER A 212 3.65 13.19 5.93
CA SER A 212 3.96 14.63 5.87
C SER A 212 3.51 15.24 4.54
N THR A 213 3.75 14.55 3.41
CA THR A 213 3.23 14.96 2.09
C THR A 213 1.70 15.05 2.11
N MET A 214 1.02 14.06 2.70
CA MET A 214 -0.44 14.08 2.86
C MET A 214 -0.88 15.31 3.65
N ALA A 215 -0.26 15.57 4.80
CA ALA A 215 -0.67 16.68 5.66
C ALA A 215 -0.44 18.05 5.01
N TRP A 216 0.69 18.27 4.34
CA TRP A 216 0.93 19.52 3.59
C TRP A 216 0.00 19.68 2.39
N ALA A 217 -0.40 18.58 1.75
CA ALA A 217 -1.42 18.64 0.71
C ALA A 217 -2.82 18.93 1.27
N MET A 218 -3.14 18.45 2.47
CA MET A 218 -4.38 18.82 3.18
C MET A 218 -4.43 20.31 3.54
N GLU A 219 -3.30 20.89 3.98
CA GLU A 219 -3.19 22.34 4.21
C GLU A 219 -3.43 23.12 2.90
N ALA A 220 -2.77 22.71 1.81
CA ALA A 220 -2.96 23.34 0.51
C ALA A 220 -4.42 23.21 0.01
N ALA A 221 -5.08 22.07 0.25
CA ALA A 221 -6.48 21.87 -0.06
C ALA A 221 -7.40 22.81 0.75
N ALA A 222 -7.14 22.95 2.05
CA ALA A 222 -7.87 23.88 2.92
C ALA A 222 -7.74 25.33 2.44
N GLU A 223 -6.52 25.76 2.10
CA GLU A 223 -6.23 27.12 1.58
C GLU A 223 -7.00 27.45 0.29
N HIS A 224 -7.30 26.43 -0.53
CA HIS A 224 -7.95 26.60 -1.84
C HIS A 224 -9.41 26.12 -1.86
N GLY A 225 -9.97 25.74 -0.71
CA GLY A 225 -11.36 25.26 -0.61
C GLY A 225 -11.62 23.95 -1.37
N LEU A 226 -10.60 23.10 -1.51
CA LEU A 226 -10.71 21.80 -2.16
C LEU A 226 -11.19 20.73 -1.16
N LYS A 227 -11.98 19.78 -1.65
CA LYS A 227 -12.22 18.53 -0.93
C LYS A 227 -10.94 17.68 -0.93
N PHE A 228 -10.68 17.00 0.18
CA PHE A 228 -9.56 16.08 0.30
C PHE A 228 -10.08 14.68 0.64
N VAL A 229 -9.79 13.70 -0.22
CA VAL A 229 -10.23 12.31 -0.08
C VAL A 229 -9.03 11.43 0.21
N VAL A 230 -9.06 10.67 1.31
CA VAL A 230 -8.03 9.67 1.61
C VAL A 230 -8.56 8.28 1.27
N LEU A 231 -7.87 7.59 0.36
CA LEU A 231 -8.08 6.17 0.13
C LEU A 231 -7.23 5.43 1.16
N ASP A 232 -7.89 4.99 2.23
CA ASP A 232 -7.17 4.50 3.39
C ASP A 232 -6.41 3.20 3.09
N ARG A 233 -5.29 2.98 3.78
CA ARG A 233 -4.47 1.77 3.64
C ARG A 233 -4.08 1.21 5.00
N PRO A 234 -4.00 -0.14 5.13
CA PRO A 234 -3.54 -0.77 6.36
C PRO A 234 -2.19 -0.23 6.82
N ASN A 235 -2.03 -0.01 8.13
CA ASN A 235 -0.71 0.16 8.71
C ASN A 235 0.02 -1.20 8.71
N PRO A 236 1.14 -1.38 8.00
CA PRO A 236 1.75 -2.69 7.81
C PRO A 236 2.43 -3.23 9.07
N ILE A 237 2.64 -2.38 10.08
CA ILE A 237 3.10 -2.79 11.41
C ILE A 237 1.96 -2.76 12.44
N GLY A 238 0.71 -2.80 11.99
CA GLY A 238 -0.49 -2.95 12.82
C GLY A 238 -0.99 -1.67 13.49
N GLY A 239 -2.22 -1.72 14.01
CA GLY A 239 -2.91 -0.58 14.63
C GLY A 239 -2.89 -0.56 16.17
N ALA A 240 -2.29 -1.55 16.83
CA ALA A 240 -2.38 -1.70 18.29
C ALA A 240 -1.18 -1.14 19.07
N ALA A 241 0.03 -1.26 18.51
CA ALA A 241 1.25 -0.88 19.20
C ALA A 241 1.64 0.56 18.88
N VAL A 242 1.91 1.32 19.93
CA VAL A 242 2.37 2.71 19.88
C VAL A 242 3.68 2.79 20.65
N GLU A 243 4.77 3.17 19.98
CA GLU A 243 6.13 3.00 20.52
C GLU A 243 7.06 4.18 20.17
N GLY A 244 8.04 4.39 21.03
CA GLY A 244 9.11 5.39 20.85
C GLY A 244 8.72 6.81 21.29
N PRO A 245 9.71 7.72 21.34
CA PRO A 245 9.49 9.08 21.80
C PRO A 245 8.59 9.88 20.85
N ILE A 246 7.76 10.74 21.43
CA ILE A 246 7.04 11.80 20.71
C ILE A 246 8.04 12.87 20.27
N ALA A 247 7.77 13.55 19.17
CA ALA A 247 8.61 14.65 18.71
C ALA A 247 8.49 15.86 19.65
N ASP A 248 9.58 16.58 19.87
CA ASP A 248 9.53 17.84 20.63
C ASP A 248 8.63 18.85 19.92
N ALA A 249 7.71 19.45 20.66
CA ALA A 249 6.83 20.50 20.13
C ALA A 249 7.65 21.70 19.63
N GLY A 250 7.24 22.28 18.50
CA GLY A 250 7.94 23.40 17.86
C GLY A 250 9.15 22.99 17.02
N ARG A 251 9.45 21.69 16.88
CA ARG A 251 10.51 21.15 16.02
C ARG A 251 9.96 20.37 14.82
N GLU A 252 8.72 20.65 14.43
CA GLU A 252 8.11 19.98 13.29
C GLU A 252 8.86 20.27 11.98
N SER A 253 8.96 19.25 11.14
CA SER A 253 9.69 19.28 9.88
C SER A 253 9.10 18.26 8.90
N PHE A 254 9.68 18.15 7.70
CA PHE A 254 9.20 17.16 6.72
C PHE A 254 9.31 15.71 7.20
N VAL A 255 10.29 15.38 8.05
CA VAL A 255 10.47 14.04 8.65
C VAL A 255 9.73 13.87 9.98
N GLY A 256 8.85 14.82 10.31
CA GLY A 256 8.09 14.83 11.56
C GLY A 256 7.09 15.97 11.55
N PHE A 257 6.06 15.87 10.70
CA PHE A 257 5.07 16.92 10.52
C PHE A 257 4.23 17.19 11.77
N HIS A 258 4.04 16.17 12.61
CA HIS A 258 3.19 16.25 13.79
C HIS A 258 3.82 15.54 14.99
N THR A 259 3.40 15.92 16.20
CA THR A 259 3.89 15.39 17.47
C THR A 259 3.28 14.02 17.77
N ILE A 260 3.64 13.04 16.94
CA ILE A 260 3.25 11.63 17.09
C ILE A 260 4.47 10.78 17.54
N PRO A 261 4.26 9.59 18.14
CA PRO A 261 5.33 8.63 18.45
C PRO A 261 6.06 8.14 17.19
N LEU A 262 7.22 7.49 17.36
CA LEU A 262 7.97 6.92 16.22
C LEU A 262 7.15 5.88 15.47
N ARG A 263 6.52 4.96 16.20
CA ARG A 263 5.50 4.04 15.69
C ARG A 263 4.15 4.54 16.18
N HIS A 264 3.35 5.08 15.27
CA HIS A 264 2.12 5.78 15.61
C HIS A 264 0.89 4.88 15.72
N GLY A 265 0.91 3.68 15.13
CA GLY A 265 -0.18 2.70 15.27
C GLY A 265 -1.48 3.10 14.58
N MET A 266 -1.43 3.97 13.58
CA MET A 266 -2.61 4.51 12.89
C MET A 266 -2.52 4.28 11.38
N THR A 267 -3.66 4.12 10.70
CA THR A 267 -3.72 4.19 9.23
C THR A 267 -3.51 5.63 8.74
N VAL A 268 -3.29 5.80 7.44
CA VAL A 268 -3.18 7.14 6.84
C VAL A 268 -4.51 7.92 6.94
N GLY A 269 -5.65 7.23 6.85
CA GLY A 269 -6.97 7.83 7.04
C GLY A 269 -7.21 8.31 8.47
N GLU A 270 -6.81 7.51 9.47
CA GLU A 270 -6.88 7.92 10.87
C GLU A 270 -5.94 9.10 11.16
N LEU A 271 -4.72 9.08 10.61
CA LEU A 271 -3.78 10.21 10.70
C LEU A 271 -4.35 11.48 10.06
N ALA A 272 -4.98 11.39 8.90
CA ALA A 272 -5.63 12.54 8.27
C ALA A 272 -6.73 13.14 9.14
N ALA A 273 -7.56 12.29 9.77
CA ALA A 273 -8.58 12.75 10.70
C ALA A 273 -7.98 13.45 11.93
N MET A 274 -6.89 12.90 12.50
CA MET A 274 -6.12 13.52 13.58
C MET A 274 -5.54 14.86 13.16
N TYR A 275 -4.86 14.94 12.01
CA TYR A 275 -4.27 16.19 11.51
C TYR A 275 -5.33 17.26 11.31
N ARG A 276 -6.50 16.91 10.72
CA ARG A 276 -7.61 17.85 10.57
C ARG A 276 -8.06 18.42 11.91
N ALA A 277 -8.21 17.57 12.93
CA ALA A 277 -8.68 17.97 14.25
C ALA A 277 -7.63 18.79 15.02
N GLU A 278 -6.41 18.27 15.15
CA GLU A 278 -5.38 18.84 16.02
C GLU A 278 -4.65 20.05 15.42
N ARG A 279 -4.61 20.16 14.08
CA ARG A 279 -4.09 21.36 13.39
C ARG A 279 -5.20 22.34 13.02
N ALA A 280 -6.47 22.05 13.38
CA ALA A 280 -7.64 22.87 13.05
C ALA A 280 -7.75 23.19 11.55
N LEU A 281 -7.47 22.21 10.68
CA LEU A 281 -7.53 22.39 9.24
C LEU A 281 -8.99 22.48 8.79
N ASN A 282 -9.37 23.61 8.19
CA ASN A 282 -10.68 23.79 7.58
C ASN A 282 -10.73 23.15 6.18
N VAL A 283 -10.50 21.84 6.11
CA VAL A 283 -10.61 21.03 4.89
C VAL A 283 -11.84 20.15 4.95
N ASP A 284 -12.55 20.04 3.82
CA ASP A 284 -13.59 19.05 3.61
C ASP A 284 -12.92 17.68 3.40
N LEU A 285 -12.70 16.96 4.50
CA LEU A 285 -12.03 15.67 4.53
C LEU A 285 -13.04 14.53 4.45
N GLU A 286 -12.83 13.63 3.50
CA GLU A 286 -13.50 12.33 3.46
C GLU A 286 -12.46 11.21 3.49
N VAL A 287 -12.69 10.19 4.32
CA VAL A 287 -11.81 9.01 4.42
C VAL A 287 -12.59 7.80 3.93
N ILE A 288 -12.13 7.20 2.84
CA ILE A 288 -12.63 5.92 2.35
C ILE A 288 -11.90 4.82 3.12
N ARG A 289 -12.50 4.44 4.25
CA ARG A 289 -11.89 3.52 5.22
C ARG A 289 -11.66 2.14 4.62
N CYS A 290 -10.59 1.48 5.07
CA CYS A 290 -10.41 0.06 4.81
C CYS A 290 -11.59 -0.74 5.40
N GLN A 291 -12.01 -1.80 4.72
CA GLN A 291 -12.96 -2.76 5.28
C GLN A 291 -12.22 -4.04 5.67
N GLY A 292 -12.54 -4.60 6.84
CA GLY A 292 -11.95 -5.85 7.31
C GLY A 292 -10.59 -5.70 8.01
N TRP A 293 -9.97 -4.52 7.97
CA TRP A 293 -8.77 -4.18 8.75
C TRP A 293 -9.09 -4.11 10.26
N ARG A 294 -8.16 -4.56 11.10
CA ARG A 294 -8.25 -4.60 12.56
C ARG A 294 -6.89 -4.35 13.21
#